data_AF-A0A7V3CWY0-F1
#
_entry.id   AF-A0A7V3CWY0-F1
#
_cell.length_a   1.000
_cell.length_b   1.000
_cell.length_c   1.000
_cell.angle_alpha   90.00
_cell.angle_beta   90.00
_cell.angle_gamma   90.00
#
_symmetry.space_group_name_H-M   'P 1'
#
loop_
_entity.id
_entity.type
_entity.pdbx_description
1 polymer ?
#
loop_
_entity_poly.entity_id
_entity_poly.type
_entity_poly.pdbx_seq_one_letter_code
_entity_poly.pdbx_strand_id
1 'polypeptide(L)'
;MKLESSFIGFNKDIFSFFDELEKNNNLEWFDKNRSRYQKNIVEPTKNFIEQLSPFLNRLNPSIRNEPKFNETLMRINKDLRFSKGEPYRNYWLIHFGRFKMDSEFFLYFEASGADLGLFINHSKGNNLFFRKNLEKYKKQITEVFEKYKINKNYALYSLGKEGPKEIKKFFDANKD
;
A
#
# COMPACT_ATOMS: atom_id res chain seq x y z
N MET A 1 -13.68 -17.75 13.57
CA MET A 1 -14.24 -16.40 13.36
C MET A 1 -15.25 -16.52 12.24
N LYS A 2 -16.51 -16.12 12.45
CA LYS A 2 -17.58 -16.23 11.45
C LYS A 2 -17.30 -15.27 10.30
N LEU A 3 -17.59 -15.70 9.07
CA LEU A 3 -17.58 -14.90 7.85
C LEU A 3 -18.53 -13.70 8.01
N GLU A 4 -18.01 -12.56 8.41
CA GLU A 4 -18.72 -11.28 8.32
C GLU A 4 -18.56 -10.76 6.89
N SER A 5 -19.31 -11.37 5.96
CA SER A 5 -19.44 -11.04 4.54
C SER A 5 -18.22 -11.32 3.62
N SER A 6 -18.52 -11.77 2.40
CA SER A 6 -17.54 -11.85 1.32
C SER A 6 -17.13 -10.43 0.90
N PHE A 7 -15.85 -10.21 0.57
CA PHE A 7 -15.43 -9.00 -0.14
C PHE A 7 -16.16 -8.93 -1.48
N ILE A 8 -16.90 -7.84 -1.69
CA ILE A 8 -17.65 -7.56 -2.92
C ILE A 8 -17.07 -6.38 -3.70
N GLY A 9 -15.92 -5.85 -3.27
CA GLY A 9 -15.30 -4.66 -3.82
C GLY A 9 -15.22 -3.50 -2.83
N PHE A 10 -14.42 -2.49 -3.18
CA PHE A 10 -14.38 -1.21 -2.47
C PHE A 10 -15.51 -0.29 -2.97
N ASN A 11 -16.16 0.43 -2.06
CA ASN A 11 -17.16 1.43 -2.42
C ASN A 11 -16.47 2.67 -3.03
N LYS A 12 -17.05 3.24 -4.10
CA LYS A 12 -16.60 4.52 -4.70
C LYS A 12 -16.56 5.67 -3.69
N ASP A 13 -17.34 5.56 -2.61
CA ASP A 13 -17.34 6.49 -1.48
C ASP A 13 -15.95 6.72 -0.87
N ILE A 14 -15.00 5.79 -1.04
CA ILE A 14 -13.61 6.01 -0.61
C ILE A 14 -13.00 7.28 -1.22
N PHE A 15 -13.26 7.56 -2.51
CA PHE A 15 -12.72 8.72 -3.21
C PHE A 15 -13.37 10.01 -2.72
N SER A 16 -14.72 10.01 -2.60
CA SER A 16 -15.46 11.17 -2.07
C SER A 16 -15.11 11.46 -0.62
N PHE A 17 -14.93 10.43 0.21
CA PHE A 17 -14.51 10.59 1.61
C PHE A 17 -13.15 11.30 1.70
N PHE A 18 -12.16 10.91 0.88
CA PHE A 18 -10.85 11.55 0.91
C PHE A 18 -10.84 12.96 0.32
N ASP A 19 -11.64 13.24 -0.72
CA ASP A 19 -11.84 14.61 -1.25
C ASP A 19 -12.47 15.54 -0.19
N GLU A 20 -13.48 15.06 0.52
CA GLU A 20 -14.12 15.82 1.59
C GLU A 20 -13.21 15.99 2.81
N LEU A 21 -12.45 14.95 3.18
CA LEU A 21 -11.50 14.98 4.29
C LEU A 21 -10.39 16.00 4.04
N GLU A 22 -9.87 16.09 2.80
CA GLU A 22 -8.84 17.08 2.45
C GLU A 22 -9.34 18.51 2.67
N LYS A 23 -10.61 18.80 2.36
CA LYS A 23 -11.23 20.12 2.57
C LYS A 23 -11.59 20.41 4.03
N ASN A 24 -11.80 19.35 4.83
CA ASN A 24 -12.35 19.45 6.18
C ASN A 24 -11.51 18.69 7.22
N ASN A 25 -10.18 18.72 7.10
CA ASN A 25 -9.28 17.88 7.90
C ASN A 25 -9.17 18.37 9.36
N ASN A 26 -10.19 18.07 10.15
CA ASN A 26 -10.28 18.40 11.57
C ASN A 26 -11.09 17.34 12.34
N LEU A 27 -10.96 17.35 13.68
CA LEU A 27 -11.56 16.34 14.54
C LEU A 27 -13.10 16.34 14.47
N GLU A 28 -13.73 17.51 14.43
CA GLU A 28 -15.18 17.64 14.43
C GLU A 28 -15.81 17.00 13.18
N TRP A 29 -15.25 17.28 12.00
CA TRP A 29 -15.70 16.69 10.76
C TRP A 29 -15.48 15.18 10.74
N PHE A 30 -14.31 14.72 11.19
CA PHE A 30 -14.01 13.29 11.22
C PHE A 30 -14.92 12.53 12.19
N ASP A 31 -15.24 13.08 13.36
CA ASP A 31 -16.13 12.44 14.31
C ASP A 31 -17.55 12.29 13.75
N LYS A 32 -18.06 13.30 13.04
CA LYS A 32 -19.34 13.21 12.29
C LYS A 32 -19.31 12.15 11.18
N ASN A 33 -18.16 11.92 10.56
CA ASN A 33 -17.99 10.97 9.46
C ASN A 33 -17.37 9.62 9.87
N ARG A 34 -17.15 9.39 11.16
CA ARG A 34 -16.44 8.20 11.68
C ARG A 34 -17.14 6.91 11.30
N SER A 35 -18.48 6.87 11.36
CA SER A 35 -19.26 5.69 10.96
C SER A 35 -19.12 5.38 9.47
N ARG A 36 -19.16 6.40 8.61
CA ARG A 36 -18.90 6.28 7.15
C ARG A 36 -17.51 5.71 6.88
N TYR A 37 -16.48 6.25 7.54
CA TYR A 37 -15.11 5.71 7.44
C TYR A 37 -15.02 4.23 7.85
N GLN A 38 -15.63 3.85 8.98
CA GLN A 38 -15.58 2.45 9.43
C GLN A 38 -16.29 1.52 8.44
N LYS A 39 -17.53 1.86 8.06
CA LYS A 39 -18.38 1.02 7.23
C LYS A 39 -17.93 0.93 5.78
N ASN A 40 -17.49 2.04 5.18
CA ASN A 40 -17.24 2.11 3.74
C ASN A 40 -15.78 1.90 3.37
N ILE A 41 -14.85 2.08 4.32
CA ILE A 41 -13.41 1.98 4.06
C ILE A 41 -12.81 0.85 4.89
N VAL A 42 -12.93 0.89 6.22
CA VAL A 42 -12.26 -0.08 7.10
C VAL A 42 -12.81 -1.49 6.91
N GLU A 43 -14.12 -1.70 7.04
CA GLU A 43 -14.76 -3.02 6.92
C GLU A 43 -14.49 -3.70 5.58
N PRO A 44 -14.71 -3.07 4.41
CA PRO A 44 -14.39 -3.67 3.12
C PRO A 44 -12.91 -4.00 2.98
N THR A 45 -12.03 -3.17 3.56
CA THR A 45 -10.59 -3.45 3.57
C THR A 45 -10.26 -4.69 4.38
N LYS A 46 -10.88 -4.88 5.56
CA LYS A 46 -10.67 -6.10 6.35
C LYS A 46 -11.08 -7.34 5.56
N ASN A 47 -12.25 -7.30 4.93
CA ASN A 47 -12.76 -8.40 4.12
C ASN A 47 -11.84 -8.70 2.93
N PHE A 48 -11.32 -7.65 2.25
CA PHE A 48 -10.33 -7.80 1.18
C PHE A 48 -9.07 -8.53 1.65
N ILE A 49 -8.50 -8.10 2.79
CA ILE A 49 -7.29 -8.71 3.35
C ILE A 49 -7.53 -10.16 3.75
N GLU A 50 -8.65 -10.45 4.43
CA GLU A 50 -9.00 -11.81 4.84
C GLU A 50 -9.14 -12.76 3.63
N GLN A 51 -9.76 -12.30 2.54
CA GLN A 51 -9.87 -13.10 1.31
C GLN A 51 -8.54 -13.26 0.58
N LEU A 52 -7.67 -12.26 0.61
CA LEU A 52 -6.36 -12.31 -0.02
C LEU A 52 -5.35 -13.15 0.79
N SER A 53 -5.56 -13.28 2.10
CA SER A 53 -4.64 -13.92 3.05
C SER A 53 -4.20 -15.33 2.66
N PRO A 54 -5.09 -16.27 2.24
CA PRO A 54 -4.67 -17.60 1.79
C PRO A 54 -3.71 -17.57 0.59
N PHE A 55 -3.89 -16.62 -0.34
CA PHE A 55 -2.98 -16.46 -1.48
C PHE A 55 -1.61 -15.95 -1.02
N LEU A 56 -1.59 -14.93 -0.15
CA LEU A 56 -0.34 -14.39 0.40
C LEU A 56 0.43 -15.44 1.20
N ASN A 57 -0.27 -16.28 1.97
CA ASN A 57 0.33 -17.40 2.70
C ASN A 57 0.98 -18.42 1.78
N ARG A 58 0.36 -18.75 0.64
CA ARG A 58 0.95 -19.64 -0.37
C ARG A 58 2.15 -19.01 -1.08
N LEU A 59 2.10 -17.69 -1.29
CA LEU A 59 3.19 -16.94 -1.92
C LEU A 59 4.43 -16.88 -1.02
N ASN A 60 4.24 -16.47 0.24
CA ASN A 60 5.28 -16.44 1.26
C ASN A 60 4.64 -16.31 2.66
N PRO A 61 4.73 -17.36 3.52
CA PRO A 61 4.15 -17.34 4.87
C PRO A 61 4.70 -16.26 5.80
N SER A 62 5.83 -15.63 5.47
CA SER A 62 6.39 -14.53 6.25
C SER A 62 5.69 -13.19 6.00
N ILE A 63 4.87 -13.07 4.95
CA ILE A 63 4.15 -11.82 4.63
C ILE A 63 3.00 -11.64 5.64
N ARG A 64 2.94 -10.47 6.29
CA ARG A 64 1.82 -10.12 7.17
C ARG A 64 0.55 -9.99 6.33
N ASN A 65 -0.52 -10.66 6.75
CA ASN A 65 -1.77 -10.78 6.00
C ASN A 65 -3.02 -10.77 6.88
N GLU A 66 -2.89 -10.35 8.14
CA GLU A 66 -4.01 -10.09 9.03
C GLU A 66 -4.44 -8.62 8.91
N PRO A 67 -5.73 -8.28 9.01
CA PRO A 67 -6.22 -6.92 8.85
C PRO A 67 -5.98 -6.05 10.10
N LYS A 68 -4.70 -5.77 10.39
CA LYS A 68 -4.23 -5.08 11.59
C LYS A 68 -3.69 -3.68 11.30
N PHE A 69 -4.14 -2.71 12.09
CA PHE A 69 -3.58 -1.37 12.09
C PHE A 69 -2.12 -1.36 12.56
N ASN A 70 -1.32 -0.50 11.90
CA ASN A 70 0.14 -0.43 11.98
C ASN A 70 0.88 -1.68 11.46
N GLU A 71 0.17 -2.62 10.85
CA GLU A 71 0.78 -3.79 10.22
C GLU A 71 0.50 -3.84 8.73
N THR A 72 -0.70 -4.25 8.34
CA THR A 72 -1.17 -4.28 6.94
C THR A 72 -2.00 -3.06 6.60
N LEU A 73 -2.55 -2.39 7.62
CA LEU A 73 -3.32 -1.16 7.53
C LEU A 73 -2.57 -0.04 8.20
N MET A 74 -2.44 1.09 7.50
CA MET A 74 -1.98 2.30 8.17
C MET A 74 -3.13 2.97 8.95
N ARG A 75 -2.80 3.59 10.08
CA ARG A 75 -3.76 4.47 10.78
C ARG A 75 -3.99 5.74 9.97
N ILE A 76 -5.25 6.16 9.90
CA ILE A 76 -5.62 7.44 9.29
C ILE A 76 -5.14 8.64 10.11
N ASN A 77 -5.02 8.51 11.44
CA ASN A 77 -4.44 9.57 12.28
C ASN A 77 -2.96 9.77 11.96
N LYS A 78 -2.54 11.04 11.83
CA LYS A 78 -1.12 11.41 11.84
C LYS A 78 -0.59 11.37 13.27
N ASP A 79 0.70 11.06 13.44
CA ASP A 79 1.35 11.26 14.73
C ASP A 79 1.60 12.77 14.93
N LEU A 80 0.71 13.39 15.71
CA LEU A 80 0.69 14.82 15.98
C LEU A 80 1.93 15.32 16.74
N ARG A 81 2.69 14.42 17.40
CA ARG A 81 3.93 14.81 18.08
C ARG A 81 5.00 15.26 17.10
N PHE A 82 4.94 14.77 15.86
CA PHE A 82 5.92 15.04 14.80
C PHE A 82 5.34 15.83 13.63
N SER A 83 4.02 15.96 13.54
CA SER A 83 3.32 16.62 12.43
C SER A 83 2.55 17.83 12.96
N LYS A 84 3.00 19.05 12.65
CA LYS A 84 2.16 20.25 12.79
C LYS A 84 1.17 20.30 11.63
N GLY A 85 -0.08 20.66 11.91
CA GLY A 85 -1.13 20.81 10.90
C GLY A 85 -2.23 19.77 11.00
N GLU A 86 -2.72 19.33 9.84
CA GLU A 86 -3.90 18.50 9.72
C GLU A 86 -3.79 17.12 10.42
N PRO A 87 -4.78 16.72 11.25
CA PRO A 87 -4.70 15.54 12.10
C PRO A 87 -4.85 14.20 11.39
N TYR A 88 -5.42 14.17 10.18
CA TYR A 88 -5.66 12.93 9.44
C TYR A 88 -4.91 12.90 8.11
N ARG A 89 -4.64 11.69 7.63
CA ARG A 89 -4.12 11.42 6.29
C ARG A 89 -5.27 11.46 5.30
N ASN A 90 -5.07 12.15 4.19
CA ASN A 90 -5.99 12.23 3.05
C ASN A 90 -5.83 11.06 2.07
N TYR A 91 -5.30 9.92 2.55
CA TYR A 91 -5.12 8.72 1.76
C TYR A 91 -5.26 7.46 2.63
N TRP A 92 -5.54 6.33 1.97
CA TRP A 92 -5.62 5.00 2.56
C TRP A 92 -4.51 4.11 1.99
N LEU A 93 -3.73 3.49 2.87
CA LEU A 93 -2.65 2.58 2.47
C LEU A 93 -2.87 1.21 3.09
N ILE A 94 -2.96 0.22 2.21
CA ILE A 94 -2.92 -1.20 2.52
C ILE A 94 -1.58 -1.72 2.01
N HIS A 95 -0.84 -2.46 2.83
CA HIS A 95 0.47 -2.94 2.45
C HIS A 95 0.78 -4.34 2.99
N PHE A 96 1.54 -5.11 2.23
CA PHE A 96 1.84 -6.51 2.49
C PHE A 96 3.34 -6.73 2.42
N GLY A 97 3.98 -6.68 3.59
CA GLY A 97 5.40 -6.91 3.80
C GLY A 97 5.65 -7.80 5.02
N ARG A 98 6.86 -8.37 5.12
CA ARG A 98 7.22 -9.24 6.25
C ARG A 98 7.30 -8.47 7.57
N PHE A 99 7.81 -7.26 7.51
CA PHE A 99 7.91 -6.31 8.63
C PHE A 99 7.91 -4.89 8.06
N LYS A 100 7.83 -3.88 8.93
CA LYS A 100 7.82 -2.47 8.55
C LYS A 100 9.07 -2.09 7.74
N MET A 101 8.88 -1.43 6.60
CA MET A 101 9.96 -1.00 5.68
C MET A 101 10.68 -2.18 5.01
N ASP A 102 10.04 -3.31 4.80
CA ASP A 102 10.59 -4.35 3.91
C ASP A 102 10.34 -3.98 2.44
N SER A 103 10.56 -4.88 1.47
CA SER A 103 9.89 -4.77 0.17
C SER A 103 8.46 -5.27 0.30
N GLU A 104 7.48 -4.51 -0.20
CA GLU A 104 6.08 -4.69 0.15
C GLU A 104 5.17 -4.42 -1.06
N PHE A 105 4.15 -5.25 -1.24
CA PHE A 105 3.05 -4.90 -2.16
C PHE A 105 2.17 -3.86 -1.48
N PHE A 106 1.60 -2.92 -2.22
CA PHE A 106 0.69 -1.93 -1.66
C PHE A 106 -0.51 -1.65 -2.57
N LEU A 107 -1.65 -1.36 -1.94
CA LEU A 107 -2.75 -0.63 -2.55
C LEU A 107 -2.85 0.72 -1.85
N TYR A 108 -2.92 1.77 -2.64
CA TYR A 108 -3.00 3.14 -2.18
C TYR A 108 -4.25 3.77 -2.78
N PHE A 109 -5.02 4.51 -1.97
CA PHE A 109 -6.19 5.25 -2.41
C PHE A 109 -6.08 6.69 -1.91
N GLU A 110 -6.40 7.64 -2.77
CA GLU A 110 -6.57 9.05 -2.43
C GLU A 110 -7.78 9.62 -3.18
N ALA A 111 -8.09 10.89 -2.99
CA ALA A 111 -9.24 11.52 -3.65
C ALA A 111 -9.25 11.34 -5.18
N SER A 112 -8.06 11.40 -5.80
CA SER A 112 -7.88 11.41 -7.26
C SER A 112 -7.98 10.02 -7.91
N GLY A 113 -7.77 8.95 -7.14
CA GLY A 113 -7.67 7.61 -7.69
C GLY A 113 -7.01 6.60 -6.76
N ALA A 114 -6.61 5.48 -7.35
CA ALA A 114 -5.97 4.37 -6.64
C ALA A 114 -4.78 3.83 -7.42
N ASP A 115 -3.75 3.44 -6.67
CA ASP A 115 -2.53 2.82 -7.18
C ASP A 115 -2.32 1.45 -6.56
N LEU A 116 -1.74 0.55 -7.34
CA LEU A 116 -1.21 -0.74 -6.91
C LEU A 116 0.25 -0.82 -7.32
N GLY A 117 1.11 -1.27 -6.42
CA GLY A 117 2.52 -1.40 -6.76
C GLY A 117 3.33 -2.25 -5.80
N LEU A 118 4.64 -2.21 -6.03
CA LEU A 118 5.66 -2.83 -5.21
C LEU A 118 6.61 -1.75 -4.71
N PHE A 119 6.66 -1.57 -3.40
CA PHE A 119 7.75 -0.85 -2.76
C PHE A 119 8.96 -1.78 -2.67
N ILE A 120 10.10 -1.31 -3.17
CA ILE A 120 11.36 -2.07 -3.16
C ILE A 120 12.33 -1.39 -2.20
N ASN A 121 12.71 -2.10 -1.13
CA ASN A 121 13.73 -1.60 -0.22
C ASN A 121 15.14 -2.01 -0.68
N HIS A 122 15.92 -1.02 -1.09
CA HIS A 122 17.32 -1.19 -1.52
C HIS A 122 18.36 -0.95 -0.39
N SER A 123 17.91 -0.78 0.86
CA SER A 123 18.79 -0.56 2.02
C SER A 123 19.59 -1.82 2.36
N LYS A 124 20.76 -1.62 3.00
CA LYS A 124 21.59 -2.71 3.50
C LYS A 124 21.00 -3.27 4.79
N GLY A 125 21.04 -4.60 4.96
CA GLY A 125 20.64 -5.25 6.20
C GLY A 125 20.71 -6.77 6.09
N ASN A 126 20.74 -7.46 7.24
CA ASN A 126 20.75 -8.91 7.26
C ASN A 126 19.42 -9.50 6.77
N ASN A 127 18.30 -8.82 7.05
CA ASN A 127 16.95 -9.25 6.67
C ASN A 127 16.40 -8.54 5.41
N LEU A 128 17.21 -7.68 4.77
CA LEU A 128 16.86 -6.94 3.56
C LEU A 128 17.63 -7.52 2.39
N PHE A 129 16.93 -8.29 1.55
CA PHE A 129 17.58 -9.16 0.57
C PHE A 129 17.57 -8.61 -0.85
N PHE A 130 16.75 -7.61 -1.18
CA PHE A 130 16.56 -7.20 -2.58
C PHE A 130 17.88 -6.84 -3.26
N ARG A 131 18.74 -6.03 -2.63
CA ARG A 131 20.04 -5.67 -3.18
C ARG A 131 20.92 -6.88 -3.50
N LYS A 132 21.04 -7.81 -2.55
CA LYS A 132 21.81 -9.07 -2.71
C LYS A 132 21.21 -9.95 -3.80
N ASN A 133 19.88 -10.03 -3.83
CA ASN A 133 19.14 -10.81 -4.81
C ASN A 133 19.23 -10.22 -6.21
N LEU A 134 19.26 -8.88 -6.34
CA LEU A 134 19.44 -8.21 -7.62
C LEU A 134 20.81 -8.54 -8.23
N GLU A 135 21.87 -8.51 -7.42
CA GLU A 135 23.22 -8.89 -7.87
C GLU A 135 23.28 -10.38 -8.26
N LYS A 136 22.68 -11.27 -7.46
CA LYS A 136 22.76 -12.72 -7.66
C LYS A 136 21.81 -13.27 -8.73
N TYR A 137 20.62 -12.68 -8.87
CA TYR A 137 19.51 -13.21 -9.67
C TYR A 137 19.04 -12.22 -10.75
N LYS A 138 19.93 -11.32 -11.20
CA LYS A 138 19.59 -10.31 -12.22
C LYS A 138 18.90 -10.94 -13.43
N LYS A 139 19.46 -12.01 -13.98
CA LYS A 139 18.90 -12.71 -15.15
C LYS A 139 17.48 -13.21 -14.90
N GLN A 140 17.23 -13.89 -13.77
CA GLN A 140 15.92 -14.40 -13.42
C GLN A 140 14.90 -13.28 -13.20
N ILE A 141 15.31 -12.17 -12.58
CA ILE A 141 14.45 -11.00 -12.41
C ILE A 141 14.04 -10.45 -13.78
N THR A 142 14.99 -10.25 -14.69
CA THR A 142 14.71 -9.76 -16.03
C THR A 142 13.80 -10.71 -16.81
N GLU A 143 14.05 -12.03 -16.76
CA GLU A 143 13.19 -13.06 -17.37
C GLU A 143 11.76 -13.04 -16.82
N VAL A 144 11.59 -12.82 -15.51
CA VAL A 144 10.27 -12.67 -14.87
C VAL A 144 9.55 -11.43 -15.40
N PHE A 145 10.25 -10.30 -15.53
CA PHE A 145 9.67 -9.06 -16.05
C PHE A 145 9.20 -9.22 -17.50
N GLU A 146 9.94 -9.96 -18.33
CA GLU A 146 9.53 -10.30 -19.70
C GLU A 146 8.35 -11.26 -19.71
N LYS A 147 8.46 -12.38 -18.97
CA LYS A 147 7.45 -13.44 -18.92
C LYS A 147 6.08 -12.91 -18.52
N TYR A 148 6.02 -12.05 -17.51
CA TYR A 148 4.78 -11.46 -17.01
C TYR A 148 4.43 -10.12 -17.65
N LYS A 149 5.16 -9.72 -18.72
CA LYS A 149 4.93 -8.47 -19.45
C LYS A 149 4.88 -7.25 -18.51
N ILE A 150 5.80 -7.17 -17.55
CA ILE A 150 5.89 -6.05 -16.61
C ILE A 150 6.62 -4.87 -17.25
N ASN A 151 7.60 -5.14 -18.12
CA ASN A 151 8.35 -4.11 -18.83
C ASN A 151 7.41 -3.15 -19.58
N LYS A 152 7.69 -1.85 -19.44
CA LYS A 152 7.00 -0.71 -20.06
C LYS A 152 5.54 -0.51 -19.63
N ASN A 153 5.03 -1.30 -18.69
CA ASN A 153 3.68 -1.17 -18.16
C ASN A 153 3.61 -0.46 -16.80
N TYR A 154 4.76 -0.22 -16.17
CA TYR A 154 4.85 0.46 -14.87
C TYR A 154 5.90 1.57 -14.91
N ALA A 155 5.62 2.65 -14.18
CA ALA A 155 6.58 3.71 -13.93
C ALA A 155 7.43 3.38 -12.69
N LEU A 156 8.70 3.81 -12.71
CA LEU A 156 9.63 3.70 -11.60
C LEU A 156 9.72 5.05 -10.87
N TYR A 157 9.57 5.02 -9.54
CA TYR A 157 9.66 6.18 -8.67
C TYR A 157 10.77 6.04 -7.65
N SER A 158 11.45 7.14 -7.33
CA SER A 158 12.25 7.28 -6.12
C SER A 158 11.36 7.79 -4.99
N LEU A 159 11.47 7.20 -3.80
CA LEU A 159 10.76 7.68 -2.61
C LEU A 159 11.74 8.47 -1.74
N GLY A 160 11.52 9.79 -1.65
CA GLY A 160 12.33 10.69 -0.84
C GLY A 160 11.50 11.44 0.20
N LYS A 161 12.15 12.34 0.95
CA LYS A 161 11.48 13.21 1.94
C LYS A 161 10.40 14.10 1.33
N GLU A 162 10.58 14.50 0.07
CA GLU A 162 9.64 15.33 -0.69
C GLU A 162 8.52 14.52 -1.34
N GLY A 163 8.45 13.20 -1.10
CA GLY A 163 7.48 12.29 -1.71
C GLY A 163 8.05 11.49 -2.88
N PRO A 164 7.19 10.74 -3.59
CA PRO A 164 7.56 10.00 -4.79
C PRO A 164 7.95 10.96 -5.91
N LYS A 165 9.09 10.71 -6.56
CA LYS A 165 9.51 11.39 -7.79
C LYS A 165 9.65 10.36 -8.89
N GLU A 166 8.95 10.57 -10.01
CA GLU A 166 9.07 9.69 -11.18
C GLU A 166 10.51 9.75 -11.69
N ILE A 167 11.16 8.60 -11.76
CA ILE A 167 12.47 8.43 -12.39
C ILE A 167 12.25 8.10 -13.87
N LYS A 168 11.30 7.20 -14.16
CA LYS A 168 11.04 6.73 -15.50
C LYS A 168 9.61 6.23 -15.69
N LYS A 169 8.89 6.85 -16.62
CA LYS A 169 7.50 6.50 -16.97
C LYS A 169 7.30 5.07 -17.47
N PHE A 170 8.27 4.55 -18.23
CA PHE A 170 8.21 3.22 -18.85
C PHE A 170 9.44 2.42 -18.46
N PHE A 171 9.40 1.80 -17.28
CA PHE A 171 10.50 1.01 -16.73
C PHE A 171 10.76 -0.26 -17.55
N ASP A 172 12.02 -0.59 -17.82
CA ASP A 172 12.42 -1.81 -18.53
C ASP A 172 13.60 -2.47 -17.81
N ALA A 173 13.37 -3.63 -17.18
CA ALA A 173 14.37 -4.33 -16.36
C ALA A 173 15.62 -4.81 -17.13
N ASN A 174 15.59 -4.79 -18.47
CA ASN A 174 16.79 -5.05 -19.27
C ASN A 174 17.71 -3.83 -19.39
N LYS A 175 17.15 -2.63 -19.24
CA LYS A 175 17.82 -1.35 -19.54
C LYS A 175 18.07 -0.50 -18.30
N ASP A 176 17.19 -0.62 -17.30
CA ASP A 176 17.16 0.15 -16.06
C ASP A 176 17.63 -0.69 -14.86
#